data_AF-A0A3D1T2V3-F1
#
_entry.id   AF-A0A3D1T2V3-F1
#
_cell.length_a   1.000
_cell.length_b   1.000
_cell.length_c   1.000
_cell.angle_alpha   90.00
_cell.angle_beta   90.00
_cell.angle_gamma   90.00
#
_symmetry.space_group_name_H-M   'P 1'
#
loop_
_entity.id
_entity.type
_entity.pdbx_description
1 polymer ?
#
loop_
_entity_poly.entity_id
_entity_poly.type
_entity_poly.pdbx_seq_one_letter_code
_entity_poly.pdbx_strand_id
1 'polypeptide(L)' 'MHNPVNVNKTKEAIRKAFECQLNGIGFSLVEVVSSCPTNWGMTPMEALKHVENKMIPYYPLGVYRSPEEDAKK' A
#
# COMPACT_ATOMS: atom_id res chain seq x y z
N MET A 1 1.95 -0.74 6.86
CA MET A 1 1.05 0.17 7.55
C MET A 1 1.72 0.44 8.88
N HIS A 2 2.05 1.70 9.14
CA HIS A 2 2.76 2.06 10.38
C HIS A 2 2.15 3.25 11.11
N ASN A 3 1.18 3.96 10.51
CA ASN A 3 0.48 5.09 11.11
C ASN A 3 -0.96 5.22 10.54
N PRO A 4 -1.85 5.99 11.18
CA PRO A 4 -3.25 6.13 10.75
C PRO A 4 -3.42 6.71 9.33
N VAL A 5 -2.56 7.65 8.93
CA VAL A 5 -2.61 8.27 7.59
C VAL A 5 -2.41 7.20 6.50
N ASN A 6 -1.43 6.31 6.68
CA ASN A 6 -1.16 5.25 5.72
C ASN A 6 -2.21 4.14 5.76
N VAL A 7 -2.92 3.94 6.89
CA VAL A 7 -4.09 3.05 6.94
C VAL A 7 -5.19 3.59 6.02
N ASN A 8 -5.50 4.89 6.10
CA ASN A 8 -6.50 5.51 5.23
C ASN A 8 -6.12 5.43 3.75
N LYS A 9 -4.87 5.77 3.40
CA LYS A 9 -4.37 5.65 2.02
C LYS A 9 -4.48 4.22 1.49
N THR A 10 -4.15 3.23 2.32
CA THR A 10 -4.26 1.82 1.91
C THR A 10 -5.72 1.41 1.69
N LYS A 11 -6.63 1.84 2.56
CA LYS A 11 -8.08 1.62 2.39
C LYS A 11 -8.59 2.23 1.09
N GLU A 12 -8.18 3.44 0.76
CA GLU A 12 -8.54 4.11 -0.50
C GLU A 12 -8.01 3.35 -1.72
N ALA A 13 -6.76 2.88 -1.68
CA ALA A 13 -6.17 2.10 -2.77
C ALA A 13 -6.91 0.77 -2.99
N ILE A 14 -7.23 0.05 -1.92
CA ILE A 14 -8.01 -1.21 -1.99
C ILE A 14 -9.40 -0.94 -2.55
N ARG A 15 -10.08 0.11 -2.09
CA ARG A 15 -11.40 0.50 -2.62
C ARG A 15 -11.32 0.79 -4.12
N LYS A 16 -10.35 1.60 -4.56
CA LYS A 16 -10.18 1.93 -5.99
C LYS A 16 -9.91 0.67 -6.83
N ALA A 17 -9.11 -0.27 -6.34
CA ALA A 17 -8.85 -1.53 -7.03
C ALA A 17 -10.13 -2.36 -7.26
N PHE A 18 -10.97 -2.49 -6.24
CA PHE A 18 -12.27 -3.17 -6.40
C PHE A 18 -13.22 -2.40 -7.33
N GLU A 19 -13.28 -1.08 -7.23
CA GLU A 19 -14.09 -0.25 -8.13
C GLU A 19 -13.67 -0.42 -9.59
N CYS A 20 -12.36 -0.52 -9.87
CA CYS A 20 -11.87 -0.80 -11.22
C CYS A 20 -12.36 -2.15 -11.74
N GLN A 21 -12.32 -3.20 -10.91
CA GLN A 21 -12.81 -4.52 -11.28
C GLN A 21 -14.33 -4.54 -11.51
N LEU A 22 -15.10 -3.93 -10.60
CA LEU A 22 -16.56 -3.85 -10.71
C LEU A 22 -17.03 -3.08 -11.95
N ASN A 23 -16.29 -2.04 -12.34
CA ASN A 23 -16.59 -1.23 -13.52
C ASN A 23 -16.03 -1.83 -14.83
N GLY A 24 -15.44 -3.03 -14.80
CA GLY A 24 -14.89 -3.68 -15.98
C GLY A 24 -13.66 -2.97 -16.58
N ILE A 25 -12.99 -2.10 -15.80
CA ILE A 25 -11.82 -1.32 -16.24
C ILE A 25 -10.59 -2.23 -16.38
N GLY A 26 -10.54 -3.31 -15.60
CA GLY A 26 -9.53 -4.36 -15.75
C GLY A 26 -8.99 -4.89 -14.41
N PHE A 27 -7.86 -5.58 -14.50
CA PHE A 27 -7.15 -6.12 -13.34
C PHE A 27 -6.50 -5.01 -12.51
N SER A 28 -6.54 -5.15 -11.19
CA SER A 28 -5.88 -4.24 -10.25
C SER A 28 -4.96 -5.02 -9.31
N LEU A 29 -3.78 -4.47 -9.02
CA LEU A 29 -2.82 -5.02 -8.06
C LEU A 29 -2.53 -3.96 -6.99
N VAL A 30 -2.57 -4.37 -5.72
CA VAL A 30 -2.24 -3.53 -4.57
C VAL A 30 -1.22 -4.25 -3.71
N GLU A 31 -0.02 -3.69 -3.61
CA GLU A 31 1.02 -4.16 -2.71
C GLU A 31 0.96 -3.41 -1.38
N VAL A 32 0.98 -4.15 -0.27
CA VAL A 32 0.85 -3.57 1.08
C VAL A 32 2.08 -3.92 1.90
N VAL A 33 2.92 -2.93 2.18
CA VAL A 33 3.94 -3.06 3.22
C VAL A 33 3.21 -3.15 4.56
N SER A 34 3.44 -4.19 5.37
CA SER A 34 2.84 -4.35 6.71
C SER A 34 3.90 -4.63 7.77
N SER A 35 3.66 -4.22 9.01
CA SER A 35 4.54 -4.59 10.14
C SER A 35 4.10 -5.94 10.71
N CYS A 36 5.05 -6.86 10.86
CA CYS A 36 4.82 -8.14 11.55
C CYS A 36 5.82 -8.24 12.71
N PRO A 37 5.51 -7.65 13.88
CA PRO A 37 6.44 -7.58 15.00
C PRO A 37 6.89 -8.97 15.48
N THR A 38 5.98 -9.94 15.46
CA THR A 38 6.27 -11.34 15.83
C THR A 38 7.36 -11.96 14.96
N ASN A 39 7.26 -11.80 13.62
CA ASN A 39 8.23 -12.39 12.70
C ASN A 39 9.61 -11.72 12.77
N TRP A 40 9.65 -10.44 13.13
CA TRP A 40 10.89 -9.68 13.23
C TRP A 40 11.51 -9.72 14.63
N GLY A 41 10.87 -10.35 15.61
CA GLY A 41 11.33 -10.37 17.00
C GLY A 41 11.42 -8.96 17.61
N MET A 42 10.56 -8.04 17.18
CA MET A 42 10.56 -6.63 17.59
C MET A 42 9.33 -6.32 18.43
N THR A 43 9.42 -5.31 19.30
CA THR A 43 8.20 -4.75 19.91
C THR A 43 7.33 -4.10 18.82
N PRO A 44 6.01 -3.97 19.04
CA PRO A 44 5.13 -3.29 18.08
C PRO A 44 5.63 -1.90 17.70
N MET A 45 6.08 -1.10 18.67
CA MET A 45 6.56 0.26 18.41
C MET A 45 7.85 0.29 17.57
N GLU A 46 8.77 -0.63 17.80
CA GLU A 46 10.00 -0.76 17.00
C GLU A 46 9.69 -1.21 15.57
N ALA A 47 8.76 -2.15 15.39
CA ALA A 47 8.36 -2.63 14.08
C ALA A 47 7.72 -1.51 13.23
N LEU A 48 6.94 -0.62 13.84
CA LEU A 48 6.39 0.55 13.15
C LEU A 48 7.51 1.49 12.67
N LYS A 49 8.47 1.81 13.54
CA LYS A 49 9.65 2.62 13.19
C LYS A 49 10.54 1.94 12.13
N HIS A 50 10.65 0.62 12.17
CA HIS A 50 11.39 -0.15 11.17
C HIS A 50 10.74 -0.04 9.79
N VAL A 51 9.41 -0.10 9.72
CA VAL A 51 8.68 0.11 8.47
C VAL A 51 8.95 1.50 7.90
N GLU A 52 8.87 2.55 8.73
CA GLU A 52 9.11 3.93 8.32
C GLU A 52 10.55 4.15 7.83
N ASN A 53 11.55 3.69 8.58
CA ASN A 53 12.95 4.04 8.34
C ASN A 53 13.68 3.09 7.37
N LYS A 54 13.21 1.85 7.21
CA LYS A 54 13.90 0.85 6.38
C LYS A 54 13.03 0.30 5.26
N MET A 55 11.78 -0.09 5.56
CA MET A 55 10.94 -0.76 4.57
C MET A 55 10.38 0.20 3.52
N ILE A 56 9.89 1.38 3.90
CA ILE A 56 9.34 2.36 2.94
C ILE A 56 10.41 2.91 1.99
N PRO A 57 11.63 3.25 2.44
CA PRO A 57 12.69 3.64 1.52
C PRO A 57 13.07 2.52 0.53
N TYR A 58 13.02 1.27 0.96
CA TYR A 58 13.31 0.12 0.10
C TYR A 58 12.15 -0.25 -0.82
N TYR A 59 10.91 -0.11 -0.36
CA TYR A 59 9.66 -0.34 -1.09
C TYR A 59 8.85 0.97 -1.19
N PRO A 60 9.18 1.86 -2.15
CA PRO A 60 8.53 3.15 -2.27
C PRO A 60 7.03 3.02 -2.45
N LEU A 61 6.28 3.82 -1.70
CA LEU A 61 4.82 3.87 -1.80
C LEU A 61 4.42 4.77 -2.96
N GLY A 62 3.43 4.33 -3.75
CA GLY A 62 2.91 5.14 -4.85
C GLY A 62 1.91 4.39 -5.71
N VAL A 63 1.33 5.12 -6.66
CA VAL A 63 0.56 4.55 -7.77
C VAL A 63 1.51 4.44 -8.96
N TYR A 64 1.83 3.22 -9.37
CA TYR A 64 2.76 2.95 -10.47
C TYR A 64 2.08 2.91 -11.84
N ARG A 65 0.77 2.67 -11.85
CA ARG A 65 -0.06 2.64 -13.05
C ARG A 65 -1.50 2.93 -12.69
N SER A 66 -2.19 3.70 -13.52
CA SER A 66 -3.59 4.04 -13.33
C SER A 66 -4.40 4.01 -14.62
N PRO A 67 -5.71 3.71 -14.58
CA PRO A 67 -6.58 3.78 -15.77
C PRO A 67 -6.56 5.15 -16.46
N GLU A 68 -6.45 6.23 -15.68
CA GLU A 68 -6.43 7.60 -16.19
C GLU A 68 -5.17 7.92 -17.00
N GLU A 69 -4.04 7.29 -16.67
CA GLU A 69 -2.78 7.38 -17.43
C GLU A 69 -2.82 6.52 -18.69
N ASP A 70 -3.44 5.35 -18.64
CA ASP A 70 -3.54 4.45 -19.79
C ASP A 70 -4.54 4.96 -20.83
N ALA A 71 -5.62 5.64 -20.42
CA ALA A 71 -6.60 6.22 -21.34
C ALA A 71 -6.08 7.43 -22.15
N LYS A 72 -4.92 7.99 -21.79
CA LYS A 72 -4.27 9.11 -22.48
C LYS A 72 -3.24 8.66 -23.53
N LYS A 73 -2.95 7.37 -23.60
CA LYS A 73 -2.05 6.76 -24.59
C LYS A 73 -2.86 6.34 -25.82
#